data_AF-A0A8C9KAQ4-F1
#
_entry.id   AF-A0A8C9KAQ4-F1
#
_cell.length_a   1.000
_cell.length_b   1.000
_cell.length_c   1.000
_cell.angle_alpha   90.00
_cell.angle_beta   90.00
_cell.angle_gamma   90.00
#
_symmetry.space_group_name_H-M   'P 1'
#
loop_
_entity.id
_entity.type
_entity.pdbx_description
1 polymer ?
#
loop_
_entity_poly.entity_id
_entity_poly.type
_entity_poly.pdbx_seq_one_letter_code
_entity_poly.pdbx_strand_id
1 'polypeptide(L)'
;MTCVLVCFPGAPRPCEEAIRKELALDAALGRRVSELYSSAQEPPSLNTVFRTLASEDIPDLPPGGGLYCKFLLAISHLLCYRRAQMGPENPLAPIQTLPWTWRPDSCCPLGTLCHLGPQGH
;
A
#
# COMPACT_ATOMS: atom_id res chain seq x y z
N MET A 1 5.78 20.31 10.22
CA MET A 1 6.56 20.46 8.98
C MET A 1 5.65 21.14 7.97
N THR A 2 6.05 22.27 7.39
CA THR A 2 5.26 22.98 6.37
C THR A 2 6.01 22.94 5.05
N CYS A 3 5.32 22.59 3.97
CA CYS A 3 5.88 22.49 2.63
C CYS A 3 4.90 23.14 1.65
N VAL A 4 5.41 23.98 0.75
CA VAL A 4 4.67 24.54 -0.38
C VAL A 4 5.38 24.13 -1.66
N LEU A 5 4.67 23.41 -2.54
CA LEU A 5 5.16 22.98 -3.85
C LEU A 5 4.51 23.87 -4.92
N VAL A 6 5.32 24.58 -5.71
CA VAL A 6 4.88 25.41 -6.83
C VAL A 6 5.46 24.83 -8.11
N CYS A 7 4.58 24.41 -9.03
CA CYS A 7 4.98 23.80 -10.31
C CYS A 7 4.80 24.80 -11.46
N PHE A 8 5.87 25.03 -12.22
CA PHE A 8 5.84 25.88 -13.42
C PHE A 8 5.64 25.04 -14.69
N PRO A 9 5.25 25.66 -15.82
CA PRO A 9 5.33 25.01 -17.13
C PRO A 9 6.75 24.46 -17.37
N GLY A 10 6.85 23.19 -17.74
CA GLY A 10 8.14 22.47 -17.85
C GLY A 10 8.52 21.63 -16.63
N ALA A 11 7.74 21.66 -15.54
CA ALA A 11 7.91 20.71 -14.45
C ALA A 11 7.78 19.25 -14.92
N PRO A 12 8.47 18.29 -14.27
CA PRO A 12 8.38 16.88 -14.62
C PRO A 12 6.93 16.40 -14.70
N ARG A 13 6.60 15.73 -15.80
CA ARG A 13 5.29 15.11 -15.99
C ARG A 13 5.32 13.69 -15.44
N PRO A 14 4.18 13.14 -15.00
CA PRO A 14 4.08 11.71 -14.77
C PRO A 14 4.55 10.94 -16.01
N CYS A 15 5.42 9.95 -15.82
CA CYS A 15 5.84 9.03 -16.87
C CYS A 15 5.39 7.61 -16.53
N GLU A 16 5.04 6.85 -17.57
CA GLU A 16 4.52 5.48 -17.42
C GLU A 16 5.56 4.57 -16.76
N GLU A 17 6.84 4.78 -17.08
CA GLU A 17 7.94 4.02 -16.49
C GLU A 17 8.04 4.24 -14.98
N ALA A 18 7.86 5.48 -14.48
CA ALA A 18 7.88 5.75 -13.05
C ALA A 18 6.67 5.14 -12.35
N ILE A 19 5.48 5.21 -12.97
CA ILE A 19 4.27 4.59 -12.43
C ILE A 19 4.44 3.06 -12.33
N ARG A 20 4.95 2.42 -13.38
CA ARG A 20 5.19 0.98 -13.39
C ARG A 20 6.22 0.55 -12.35
N LYS A 21 7.31 1.31 -12.19
CA LYS A 21 8.33 1.05 -11.16
C LYS A 21 7.78 1.19 -9.75
N GLU A 22 6.98 2.23 -9.51
CA GLU A 22 6.32 2.46 -8.22
C GLU A 22 5.41 1.28 -7.85
N LEU A 23 4.55 0.83 -8.78
CA LEU A 23 3.66 -0.31 -8.56
C LEU A 23 4.43 -1.62 -8.31
N ALA A 24 5.51 -1.85 -9.07
CA ALA A 24 6.35 -3.03 -8.90
C ALA A 24 7.06 -3.04 -7.53
N LEU A 25 7.56 -1.88 -7.10
CA LEU A 25 8.20 -1.69 -5.80
C LEU A 25 7.20 -1.92 -4.66
N ASP A 26 6.00 -1.34 -4.76
CA ASP A 26 4.96 -1.49 -3.74
C ASP A 26 4.53 -2.96 -3.59
N ALA A 27 4.37 -3.68 -4.70
CA ALA A 27 4.07 -5.11 -4.69
C ALA A 27 5.23 -5.96 -4.12
N ALA A 28 6.48 -5.60 -4.40
CA ALA A 28 7.65 -6.28 -3.85
C ALA A 28 7.75 -6.07 -2.33
N LEU A 29 7.61 -4.83 -1.86
CA LEU A 29 7.61 -4.48 -0.45
C LEU A 29 6.44 -5.14 0.30
N GLY A 30 5.24 -5.13 -0.27
CA GLY A 30 4.06 -5.77 0.31
C GLY A 30 4.24 -7.27 0.52
N ARG A 31 4.80 -7.97 -0.49
CA ARG A 31 5.16 -9.40 -0.37
C ARG A 31 6.22 -9.62 0.71
N ARG A 32 7.29 -8.83 0.71
CA ARG A 32 8.37 -8.97 1.68
C ARG A 32 7.90 -8.75 3.11
N VAL A 33 7.07 -7.73 3.34
CA VAL A 33 6.43 -7.48 4.63
C VAL A 33 5.59 -8.69 5.04
N SER A 34 4.76 -9.23 4.14
CA SER A 34 3.96 -10.42 4.44
C SER A 34 4.81 -11.62 4.84
N GLU A 35 5.93 -11.87 4.14
CA GLU A 35 6.87 -12.95 4.48
C GLU A 35 7.45 -12.79 5.89
N LEU A 36 7.83 -11.55 6.26
CA LEU A 36 8.36 -11.26 7.60
C LEU A 36 7.33 -11.51 8.71
N TYR A 37 6.04 -11.27 8.45
CA TYR A 37 4.97 -11.58 9.40
C TYR A 37 4.61 -13.08 9.43
N SER A 38 4.68 -13.78 8.30
CA SER A 38 4.38 -15.22 8.22
C SER A 38 5.51 -16.12 8.74
N SER A 39 6.76 -15.68 8.66
CA SER A 39 7.93 -16.46 9.08
C SER A 39 8.24 -16.33 10.58
N ALA A 40 7.67 -15.34 11.25
CA ALA A 40 7.92 -15.09 12.65
C ALA A 40 6.95 -15.88 13.54
N GLN A 41 7.49 -16.50 14.61
CA GLN A 41 6.68 -17.20 15.61
C GLN A 41 5.76 -16.24 16.38
N GLU A 42 6.20 -14.99 16.57
CA GLU A 42 5.41 -13.89 17.09
C GLU A 42 5.41 -12.71 16.09
N PRO A 43 4.31 -11.94 15.99
CA PRO A 43 4.24 -10.82 15.05
C PRO A 43 5.34 -9.77 15.33
N PRO A 44 6.26 -9.50 14.39
CA PRO A 44 7.33 -8.53 14.60
C PRO A 44 6.77 -7.12 14.80
N SER A 45 7.49 -6.31 15.58
CA SER A 45 7.18 -4.88 15.67
C SER A 45 7.43 -4.21 14.32
N LEU A 46 6.72 -3.11 14.04
CA LEU A 46 6.93 -2.33 12.83
C LEU A 46 8.39 -1.84 12.73
N ASN A 47 9.00 -1.43 13.85
CA ASN A 47 10.40 -1.02 13.86
C ASN A 47 11.33 -2.16 13.44
N THR A 48 11.06 -3.39 13.89
CA THR A 48 11.80 -4.59 13.48
C THR A 48 11.66 -4.81 11.97
N VAL A 49 10.43 -4.79 11.43
CA VAL A 49 10.18 -4.92 9.99
C VAL A 49 10.92 -3.85 9.20
N PHE A 50 10.83 -2.59 9.62
CA PHE A 50 11.47 -1.48 8.93
C PHE A 50 13.00 -1.58 8.95
N ARG A 51 13.58 -2.01 10.08
CA ARG A 51 15.04 -2.25 10.19
C ARG A 51 15.48 -3.39 9.28
N THR A 52 14.72 -4.48 9.22
CA THR A 52 15.02 -5.60 8.33
C THR A 52 15.00 -5.15 6.88
N LEU A 53 13.94 -4.48 6.45
CA LEU A 53 13.83 -3.93 5.09
C LEU A 53 14.95 -2.92 4.78
N ALA A 54 15.35 -2.09 5.74
CA ALA A 54 16.45 -1.13 5.56
C ALA A 54 17.83 -1.80 5.44
N SER A 55 17.98 -3.04 5.90
CA SER A 55 19.21 -3.83 5.75
C SER A 55 19.27 -4.63 4.45
N GLU A 56 18.15 -4.74 3.74
CA GLU A 56 18.05 -5.39 2.43
C GLU A 56 18.41 -4.39 1.32
N ASP A 57 19.01 -4.88 0.24
CA ASP A 57 19.25 -4.09 -0.95
C ASP A 57 17.98 -4.04 -1.81
N ILE A 58 17.17 -2.99 -1.61
CA ILE A 58 15.89 -2.81 -2.28
C ILE A 58 16.08 -1.84 -3.47
N PRO A 59 15.99 -2.32 -4.72
CA PRO A 59 16.16 -1.47 -5.90
C PRO A 59 14.95 -0.53 -6.11
N ASP A 60 15.15 0.49 -6.94
CA ASP A 60 14.11 1.44 -7.36
C ASP A 60 13.45 2.24 -6.22
N LEU A 61 14.04 2.28 -5.03
CA LEU A 61 13.60 3.15 -3.94
C LEU A 61 13.61 4.63 -4.37
N PRO A 62 12.64 5.45 -3.89
CA PRO A 62 12.59 6.86 -4.22
C PRO A 62 13.90 7.57 -3.85
N PRO A 63 14.50 8.34 -4.77
CA PRO A 63 15.73 9.07 -4.46
C PRO A 63 15.52 10.04 -3.30
N GLY A 64 16.50 10.13 -2.40
CA GLY A 64 16.47 10.96 -1.20
C GLY A 64 15.64 10.36 -0.06
N GLY A 65 14.34 10.14 -0.30
CA GLY A 65 13.40 9.65 0.71
C GLY A 65 13.54 8.17 1.09
N GLY A 66 14.03 7.35 0.15
CA GLY A 66 14.29 5.93 0.34
C GLY A 66 13.10 5.15 0.90
N LEU A 67 13.39 4.17 1.75
CA LEU A 67 12.38 3.34 2.41
C LEU A 67 11.44 4.14 3.33
N TYR A 68 11.90 5.26 3.89
CA TYR A 68 11.10 6.07 4.81
C TYR A 68 9.86 6.67 4.12
N CYS A 69 9.97 7.03 2.83
CA CYS A 69 8.83 7.47 2.03
C CYS A 69 7.82 6.35 1.71
N LYS A 70 8.18 5.09 1.94
CA LYS A 70 7.31 3.92 1.79
C LYS A 70 6.72 3.43 3.11
N PHE A 71 6.96 4.12 4.22
CA PHE A 71 6.55 3.70 5.56
C PHE A 71 5.04 3.45 5.71
N LEU A 72 4.21 4.27 5.06
CA LEU A 72 2.75 4.12 5.08
C LEU A 72 2.28 2.83 4.41
N LEU A 73 2.99 2.34 3.39
CA LEU A 73 2.69 1.06 2.74
C LEU A 73 2.91 -0.09 3.73
N ALA A 74 4.04 -0.08 4.45
CA ALA A 74 4.35 -1.09 5.47
C ALA A 74 3.30 -1.09 6.60
N ILE A 75 2.84 0.09 7.05
CA ILE A 75 1.73 0.20 8.01
C ILE A 75 0.44 -0.41 7.45
N SER A 76 0.09 -0.07 6.20
CA SER A 76 -1.14 -0.54 5.58
C SER A 76 -1.18 -2.07 5.49
N HIS A 77 -0.09 -2.70 5.06
CA HIS A 77 0.04 -4.15 5.02
C HIS A 77 -0.06 -4.78 6.42
N LEU A 78 0.58 -4.20 7.43
CA LEU A 78 0.47 -4.67 8.81
C LEU A 78 -0.97 -4.61 9.34
N LEU A 79 -1.69 -3.52 9.08
CA LEU A 79 -3.09 -3.38 9.48
C LEU A 79 -3.99 -4.41 8.78
N CYS A 80 -3.74 -4.67 7.49
CA CYS A 80 -4.43 -5.72 6.75
C CYS A 80 -4.16 -7.10 7.36
N TYR A 81 -2.89 -7.43 7.62
CA TYR A 81 -2.48 -8.67 8.25
C TYR A 81 -3.11 -8.86 9.64
N ARG A 82 -3.09 -7.83 10.50
CA ARG A 82 -3.75 -7.90 11.81
C ARG A 82 -5.26 -8.08 11.70
N ARG A 83 -5.93 -7.41 10.76
CA ARG A 83 -7.38 -7.60 10.55
C ARG A 83 -7.70 -9.02 10.13
N ALA A 84 -6.89 -9.61 9.24
CA ALA A 84 -7.07 -11.00 8.81
C ALA A 84 -6.91 -12.00 9.96
N GLN A 85 -6.06 -11.72 10.95
CA GLN A 85 -5.90 -12.57 12.13
C GLN A 85 -7.06 -12.49 13.14
N MET A 86 -7.88 -11.43 13.13
CA MET A 86 -8.90 -11.24 14.17
C MET A 86 -10.10 -12.21 14.09
N GLY A 87 -10.21 -13.03 13.04
CA GLY A 87 -11.30 -14.00 12.88
C GLY A 87 -12.70 -13.37 12.86
N PRO A 88 -13.75 -14.13 12.51
CA PRO A 88 -15.14 -13.65 12.58
C PRO A 88 -15.70 -13.52 14.01
N GLU A 89 -14.94 -13.90 15.04
CA GLU A 89 -15.40 -14.06 16.42
C GLU A 89 -15.22 -12.77 17.27
N ASN A 90 -15.55 -11.60 16.74
CA ASN A 90 -15.56 -10.35 17.53
C ASN A 90 -16.93 -9.64 17.43
N PRO A 91 -17.75 -9.64 18.50
CA PRO A 91 -19.09 -9.03 18.52
C PRO A 91 -19.13 -7.51 18.29
N LEU A 92 -17.99 -6.82 18.20
CA LEU A 92 -17.93 -5.37 17.97
C LEU A 92 -17.74 -4.97 16.49
N ALA A 93 -17.88 -5.92 15.57
CA ALA A 93 -17.73 -5.69 14.13
C ALA A 93 -18.76 -4.77 13.39
N PRO A 94 -19.88 -4.25 13.94
CA PRO A 94 -20.78 -3.45 13.10
C PRO A 94 -20.40 -1.97 12.91
N ILE A 95 -19.48 -1.39 13.69
CA ILE A 95 -19.38 0.10 13.78
C ILE A 95 -18.25 0.71 12.92
N GLN A 96 -17.37 -0.06 12.27
CA GLN A 96 -16.26 0.51 11.48
C GLN A 96 -16.36 0.22 9.97
N THR A 97 -17.50 0.53 9.38
CA THR A 97 -17.64 0.80 7.94
C THR A 97 -17.01 2.16 7.62
N LEU A 98 -15.69 2.25 7.68
CA LEU A 98 -14.95 3.32 7.00
C LEU A 98 -14.65 2.89 5.56
N PRO A 99 -14.67 3.80 4.57
CA PRO A 99 -14.80 3.47 3.14
C PRO A 99 -13.55 2.85 2.50
N TRP A 100 -12.48 2.68 3.25
CA TRP A 100 -11.16 2.32 2.73
C TRP A 100 -10.91 0.82 2.79
N THR A 101 -11.91 0.02 2.41
CA THR A 101 -11.70 -1.41 2.20
C THR A 101 -10.87 -1.57 0.93
N TRP A 102 -9.57 -1.76 1.13
CA TRP A 102 -8.71 -2.41 0.14
C TRP A 102 -9.38 -3.72 -0.26
N ARG A 103 -9.94 -3.76 -1.48
CA ARG A 103 -10.36 -5.00 -2.13
C ARG A 103 -9.11 -5.64 -2.76
N PRO A 104 -8.83 -6.93 -2.50
CA PRO A 104 -7.71 -7.64 -3.13
C PRO A 104 -7.76 -7.66 -4.67
N ASP A 105 -8.94 -7.43 -5.26
CA ASP A 105 -9.16 -7.44 -6.72
C ASP A 105 -8.90 -6.09 -7.42
N SER A 106 -8.41 -5.06 -6.72
CA SER A 106 -8.26 -3.72 -7.31
C SER A 106 -6.90 -3.47 -7.99
N CYS A 107 -6.18 -4.52 -8.39
CA CYS A 107 -5.15 -4.42 -9.44
C CYS A 107 -5.82 -4.38 -10.83
N CYS A 108 -6.77 -3.48 -11.03
CA CYS A 108 -7.32 -3.18 -12.35
C CYS A 108 -7.02 -1.70 -12.64
N PRO A 109 -6.25 -1.37 -13.68
CA PRO A 109 -6.00 0.01 -14.04
C PRO A 109 -7.34 0.68 -14.38
N LEU A 110 -7.62 1.81 -13.73
CA LEU A 110 -8.79 2.63 -14.01
C LEU A 110 -8.77 3.03 -15.49
N GLY A 111 -9.66 2.42 -16.27
CA GLY A 111 -9.76 2.69 -17.69
C GLY A 111 -10.84 1.90 -18.38
N THR A 112 -12.10 2.01 -17.94
CA THR A 112 -13.29 2.11 -18.81
C THR A 112 -14.47 2.57 -17.96
N LEU A 113 -15.00 3.74 -18.30
CA LEU A 113 -16.15 4.38 -17.67
C LEU A 113 -17.43 3.60 -17.99
N CYS A 114 -18.36 3.63 -17.04
CA CYS A 114 -19.68 3.03 -17.03
C CYS A 114 -20.52 3.26 -18.31
N HIS A 115 -21.20 2.22 -18.79
CA HIS A 115 -22.55 2.35 -19.33
C HIS A 115 -23.33 1.06 -19.06
N LEU A 116 -24.19 1.08 -18.05
CA LEU A 116 -25.39 0.26 -17.96
C LEU A 116 -26.35 0.98 -17.00
N GLY A 117 -27.22 1.81 -17.57
CA GLY A 117 -28.41 2.30 -16.88
C GLY A 117 -29.44 1.17 -16.74
N PRO A 118 -30.34 1.23 -15.74
CA PRO A 118 -31.32 0.20 -15.50
C PRO A 118 -32.42 0.24 -16.57
N GLN A 119 -32.69 -0.89 -17.24
CA GLN A 119 -33.94 -1.09 -17.98
C GLN A 119 -35.05 -1.42 -16.98
N GLY A 120 -36.00 -0.50 -16.83
CA GLY A 120 -37.29 -0.75 -16.20
C GLY A 120 -38.24 -1.44 -17.18
N HIS A 121 -39.13 -2.25 -16.61
CA HIS A 121 -40.28 -2.88 -17.27
C HIS A 121 -41.25 -1.88 -17.88
#